data_AF-A0A3M1WRG2-F1
#
_entry.id   AF-A0A3M1WRG2-F1
#
_cell.length_a   1.000
_cell.length_b   1.000
_cell.length_c   1.000
_cell.angle_alpha   90.00
_cell.angle_beta   90.00
_cell.angle_gamma   90.00
#
_symmetry.space_group_name_H-M   'P 1'
#
loop_
_entity.id
_entity.type
_entity.pdbx_description
1 polymer ?
#
loop_
_entity_poly.entity_id
_entity_poly.type
_entity_poly.pdbx_seq_one_letter_code
_entity_poly.pdbx_strand_id
1 'polypeptide(L)'
;MSDFARLQRLAKSLIPNFGRDRSRHYDHDDARNIINDLGLQIPPPVLAFLVTSDTILEDFVTSLYELEAHLRKPVVTESATLDSAFMPQVYVEPHQVAFSVTHKGKEVIFAEYDLPPQVSLRGEA
;
A
#
# COMPACT_ATOMS: atom_id res chain seq x y z
N MET A 1 26.85 -24.57 -21.69
CA MET A 1 26.48 -23.38 -20.91
C MET A 1 26.62 -23.73 -19.44
N SER A 2 27.46 -23.02 -18.68
CA SER A 2 27.80 -23.38 -17.30
C SER A 2 26.71 -22.96 -16.31
N ASP A 3 26.50 -23.76 -15.26
CA ASP A 3 25.48 -23.52 -14.21
C ASP A 3 25.65 -22.18 -13.48
N PHE A 4 26.86 -21.61 -13.54
CA PHE A 4 27.15 -20.27 -13.06
C PHE A 4 26.30 -19.18 -13.74
N ALA A 5 26.01 -19.33 -15.03
CA ALA A 5 25.17 -18.38 -15.78
C ALA A 5 23.67 -18.50 -15.43
N ARG A 6 23.22 -19.67 -14.93
CA ARG A 6 21.84 -19.87 -14.45
C ARG A 6 21.65 -19.28 -13.06
N LEU A 7 22.61 -19.47 -12.16
CA LEU A 7 22.58 -18.88 -10.81
C LEU A 7 22.61 -17.35 -10.85
N GLN A 8 23.40 -16.76 -11.76
CA GLN A 8 23.43 -15.30 -11.92
C GLN A 8 22.11 -14.72 -12.44
N ARG A 9 21.31 -15.53 -13.16
CA ARG A 9 19.99 -15.15 -13.69
C ARG A 9 18.89 -15.27 -12.65
N LEU A 10 18.98 -16.25 -11.74
CA LEU A 10 18.10 -16.39 -10.59
C LEU A 10 18.38 -15.32 -9.52
N ALA A 11 19.65 -14.99 -9.27
CA ALA A 11 20.01 -13.89 -8.38
C ALA A 11 19.51 -12.53 -8.92
N LYS A 12 19.58 -12.31 -10.23
CA LYS A 12 19.01 -11.11 -10.87
C LYS A 12 17.48 -11.05 -10.90
N SER A 13 16.75 -12.15 -10.67
CA SER A 13 15.29 -12.14 -10.58
C SER A 13 14.75 -12.02 -9.16
N LEU A 14 15.63 -12.18 -8.15
CA LEU A 14 15.31 -12.01 -6.72
C LEU A 14 15.74 -10.65 -6.18
N ILE A 15 16.61 -9.94 -6.90
CA ILE A 15 16.92 -8.54 -6.60
C ILE A 15 15.85 -7.70 -7.29
N PRO A 16 15.04 -6.91 -6.56
CA PRO A 16 14.13 -5.97 -7.19
C PRO A 16 14.97 -5.08 -8.09
N ASN A 17 14.64 -5.00 -9.38
CA ASN A 17 15.09 -3.89 -10.21
C ASN A 17 14.47 -2.64 -9.59
N PHE A 18 15.20 -1.98 -8.69
CA PHE A 18 14.94 -0.60 -8.30
C PHE A 18 15.12 0.26 -9.55
N GLY A 19 14.07 0.29 -10.37
CA GLY A 19 14.04 1.02 -11.61
C GLY A 19 14.06 2.50 -11.29
N ARG A 20 15.12 3.17 -11.78
CA ARG A 20 15.35 4.62 -11.76
C ARG A 20 15.47 5.18 -10.33
N ASP A 21 16.34 6.17 -10.17
CA ASP A 21 16.42 7.01 -8.97
C ASP A 21 15.00 7.38 -8.54
N ARG A 22 14.51 6.75 -7.46
CA ARG A 22 13.29 7.18 -6.81
C ARG A 22 13.67 8.45 -6.07
N SER A 23 13.05 9.57 -6.44
CA SER A 23 13.31 10.85 -5.79
C SER A 23 12.88 10.88 -4.32
N ARG A 24 12.05 9.91 -3.89
CA ARG A 24 11.52 9.81 -2.53
C ARG A 24 11.53 8.36 -2.02
N HIS A 25 11.90 8.21 -0.76
CA HIS A 25 11.69 6.98 0.01
C HIS A 25 10.57 7.25 1.02
N TYR A 26 9.56 6.41 1.04
CA TYR A 26 8.49 6.40 2.04
C TYR A 26 8.94 5.68 3.29
N ASP A 27 8.63 6.25 4.45
CA ASP A 27 8.82 5.65 5.76
C ASP A 27 7.47 5.36 6.45
N HIS A 28 7.51 4.87 7.69
CA HIS A 28 6.30 4.55 8.44
C HIS A 28 5.47 5.79 8.77
N ASP A 29 6.09 6.97 8.90
CA ASP A 29 5.37 8.21 9.22
C ASP A 29 4.65 8.74 7.97
N ASP A 30 5.27 8.65 6.79
CA ASP A 30 4.61 8.88 5.51
C ASP A 30 3.40 7.95 5.35
N ALA A 31 3.54 6.65 5.64
CA ALA A 31 2.42 5.70 5.58
C ALA A 31 1.29 6.06 6.56
N ARG A 32 1.62 6.42 7.81
CA ARG A 32 0.63 6.89 8.80
C ARG A 32 -0.11 8.13 8.30
N ASN A 33 0.59 9.09 7.70
CA ASN A 33 -0.01 10.31 7.17
C ASN A 33 -0.97 10.00 6.02
N ILE A 34 -0.57 9.13 5.08
CA ILE A 34 -1.43 8.70 3.96
C ILE A 34 -2.68 7.99 4.47
N ILE A 35 -2.53 7.03 5.40
CA ILE A 35 -3.66 6.28 5.96
C ILE A 35 -4.60 7.23 6.73
N ASN A 36 -4.05 8.20 7.47
CA ASN A 36 -4.83 9.20 8.20
C ASN A 36 -5.59 10.15 7.26
N ASP A 37 -5.00 10.55 6.14
CA ASP A 37 -5.66 11.37 5.11
C ASP A 37 -6.88 10.65 4.53
N LEU A 38 -6.74 9.34 4.28
CA LEU A 38 -7.83 8.46 3.87
C LEU A 38 -8.78 8.09 5.03
N GLY A 39 -8.38 8.37 6.26
CA GLY A 39 -9.03 7.96 7.50
C GLY A 39 -10.41 8.55 7.72
N LEU A 40 -10.79 9.61 7.00
CA LEU A 40 -12.17 10.13 7.01
C LEU A 40 -13.20 9.10 6.51
N GLN A 41 -12.75 8.10 5.75
CA GLN A 41 -13.59 7.01 5.24
C GLN A 41 -13.50 5.74 6.10
N ILE A 42 -12.72 5.75 7.18
CA ILE A 42 -12.37 4.57 7.98
C ILE A 42 -12.96 4.69 9.39
N PRO A 43 -13.59 3.63 9.93
CA PRO A 43 -14.00 3.60 11.33
C PRO A 43 -12.80 3.77 12.28
N PRO A 44 -12.92 4.53 13.39
CA PRO A 44 -11.84 4.72 14.36
C PRO A 44 -11.12 3.45 14.84
N PRO A 45 -11.81 2.31 15.15
CA PRO A 45 -11.10 1.10 15.58
C PRO A 45 -10.25 0.48 14.47
N VAL A 46 -10.72 0.55 13.22
CA VAL A 46 -9.98 0.06 12.04
C VAL A 46 -8.77 0.95 11.78
N LEU A 47 -8.96 2.27 11.82
CA LEU A 47 -7.87 3.22 11.66
C LEU A 47 -6.79 3.01 12.70
N ALA A 48 -7.17 2.85 13.98
CA ALA A 48 -6.23 2.59 15.07
C ALA A 48 -5.42 1.30 14.82
N PHE A 49 -6.06 0.22 14.36
CA PHE A 49 -5.38 -1.03 14.01
C PHE A 49 -4.34 -0.83 12.89
N LEU A 50 -4.69 -0.11 11.84
CA LEU A 50 -3.81 0.12 10.70
C LEU A 50 -2.58 0.96 11.04
N VAL A 51 -2.74 2.00 11.87
CA VAL A 51 -1.64 2.97 12.15
C VAL A 51 -0.73 2.56 13.31
N THR A 52 -1.12 1.57 14.13
CA THR A 52 -0.34 1.14 15.30
C THR A 52 0.56 -0.06 15.03
N SER A 53 0.34 -0.79 13.93
CA SER A 53 1.16 -1.94 13.56
C SER A 53 2.26 -1.54 12.59
N ASP A 54 3.52 -1.56 13.05
CA ASP A 54 4.68 -1.29 12.18
C ASP A 54 4.74 -2.25 10.99
N THR A 55 4.29 -3.50 11.15
CA THR A 55 4.22 -4.47 10.06
C THR A 55 3.20 -4.07 8.99
N ILE A 56 2.04 -3.52 9.38
CA ILE A 56 1.04 -3.03 8.42
C ILE A 56 1.56 -1.79 7.70
N LEU A 57 2.24 -0.90 8.42
CA LEU A 57 2.84 0.30 7.82
C LEU A 57 3.93 -0.05 6.81
N GLU A 58 4.81 -1.01 7.13
CA GLU A 58 5.84 -1.51 6.21
C GLU A 58 5.23 -2.17 4.97
N ASP A 59 4.17 -2.98 5.16
CA ASP A 59 3.45 -3.60 4.07
C ASP A 59 2.76 -2.55 3.18
N PHE A 60 2.12 -1.55 3.78
CA PHE A 60 1.49 -0.44 3.06
C PHE A 60 2.51 0.35 2.22
N VAL A 61 3.69 0.64 2.78
CA VAL A 61 4.81 1.26 2.04
C VAL A 61 5.21 0.39 0.84
N THR A 62 5.31 -0.92 1.05
CA THR A 62 5.65 -1.87 -0.01
C THR A 62 4.60 -1.86 -1.12
N SER A 63 3.32 -1.92 -0.77
CA SER A 63 2.18 -1.80 -1.69
C SER A 63 2.20 -0.50 -2.51
N LEU A 64 2.56 0.64 -1.90
CA LEU A 64 2.71 1.91 -2.61
C LEU A 64 3.80 1.83 -3.68
N TYR A 65 4.96 1.24 -3.36
CA TYR A 65 6.02 1.08 -4.33
C TYR A 65 5.65 0.14 -5.48
N GLU A 66 4.91 -0.93 -5.19
CA GLU A 66 4.39 -1.84 -6.22
C GLU A 66 3.38 -1.13 -7.13
N LEU A 67 2.50 -0.31 -6.55
CA LEU A 67 1.56 0.50 -7.29
C LEU A 67 2.26 1.49 -8.22
N GLU A 68 3.25 2.23 -7.74
CA GLU A 68 4.03 3.16 -8.57
C GLU A 68 4.79 2.44 -9.69
N ALA A 69 5.35 1.26 -9.40
CA ALA A 69 6.01 0.44 -10.41
C ALA A 69 5.01 -0.05 -11.47
N HIS A 70 3.81 -0.45 -11.06
CA HIS A 70 2.73 -0.87 -11.94
C HIS A 70 2.24 0.27 -12.83
N LEU A 71 2.01 1.45 -12.27
CA LEU A 71 1.51 2.62 -12.98
C LEU A 71 2.61 3.39 -13.74
N ARG A 72 3.88 3.11 -13.43
CA ARG A 72 5.09 3.78 -13.94
C ARG A 72 5.09 5.30 -13.72
N LYS A 73 4.50 5.75 -12.62
CA LYS A 73 4.43 7.15 -12.21
C LYS A 73 4.28 7.25 -10.69
N PRO A 74 4.75 8.36 -10.08
CA PRO A 74 4.50 8.61 -8.67
C PRO A 74 2.99 8.71 -8.41
N VAL A 75 2.54 8.13 -7.30
CA VAL A 75 1.14 8.20 -6.84
C VAL A 75 0.99 9.01 -5.56
N VAL A 76 2.11 9.25 -4.85
CA VAL A 76 2.15 10.05 -3.63
C VAL A 76 2.66 11.46 -3.97
N THR A 77 2.02 12.48 -3.41
CA THR A 77 2.42 13.88 -3.53
C THR A 77 3.65 14.19 -2.66
N GLU A 78 4.20 15.40 -2.78
CA GLU A 78 5.28 15.87 -1.89
C GLU A 78 4.85 15.95 -0.43
N SER A 79 3.55 16.06 -0.15
CA SER A 79 2.99 16.15 1.21
C SER A 79 2.68 14.79 1.85
N ALA A 80 3.13 13.67 1.28
CA ALA A 80 2.79 12.33 1.75
C ALA A 80 1.27 12.06 1.75
N THR A 81 0.60 12.40 0.65
CA THR A 81 -0.81 12.07 0.41
C THR A 81 -0.97 11.40 -0.95
N LEU A 82 -2.01 10.58 -1.13
CA LEU A 82 -2.31 10.03 -2.45
C LEU A 82 -2.80 11.13 -3.39
N ASP A 83 -2.27 11.16 -4.61
CA ASP A 83 -2.66 12.16 -5.60
C ASP A 83 -4.14 11.97 -6.01
N SER A 84 -4.94 13.02 -5.79
CA SER A 84 -6.36 13.08 -6.13
C SER A 84 -6.68 12.76 -7.60
N ALA A 85 -5.71 12.90 -8.51
CA ALA A 85 -5.85 12.50 -9.92
C ALA A 85 -6.11 11.00 -10.10
N PHE A 86 -5.80 10.20 -9.07
CA PHE A 86 -6.03 8.76 -9.04
C PHE A 86 -7.29 8.37 -8.28
N MET A 87 -8.10 9.32 -7.80
CA MET A 87 -9.35 9.05 -7.08
C MET A 87 -9.21 7.93 -6.04
N PRO A 88 -8.36 8.11 -5.01
CA PRO A 88 -8.14 7.08 -4.00
C PRO A 88 -9.44 6.78 -3.23
N GLN A 89 -9.71 5.51 -2.97
CA GLN A 89 -10.87 5.05 -2.21
C GLN A 89 -10.45 4.03 -1.14
N VAL A 90 -11.22 4.00 -0.06
CA VAL A 90 -11.11 2.96 0.97
C VAL A 90 -12.42 2.19 1.04
N TYR A 91 -12.32 0.87 0.94
CA TYR A 91 -13.42 -0.05 1.18
C TYR A 91 -13.26 -0.65 2.56
N VAL A 92 -14.31 -0.53 3.37
CA VAL A 92 -14.34 -1.12 4.71
C VAL A 92 -15.47 -2.12 4.75
N GLU A 93 -15.09 -3.39 4.82
CA GLU A 93 -15.97 -4.53 4.98
C GLU A 93 -15.84 -5.08 6.42
N PRO A 94 -16.79 -5.90 6.90
CA PRO A 94 -16.76 -6.38 8.28
C PRO A 94 -15.44 -7.03 8.69
N HIS A 95 -14.78 -7.76 7.80
CA HIS A 95 -13.54 -8.50 8.11
C HIS A 95 -12.34 -7.99 7.31
N GLN A 96 -12.48 -6.84 6.66
CA GLN A 96 -11.50 -6.39 5.69
C GLN A 96 -11.46 -4.88 5.53
N VAL A 97 -10.28 -4.38 5.22
CA VAL A 97 -10.11 -3.03 4.67
C VAL A 97 -9.22 -3.09 3.45
N ALA A 98 -9.62 -2.40 2.38
CA ALA A 98 -8.89 -2.34 1.13
C ALA A 98 -8.72 -0.90 0.67
N PHE A 99 -7.56 -0.61 0.09
CA PHE A 99 -7.22 0.68 -0.49
C PHE A 99 -7.10 0.54 -2.00
N SER A 100 -7.77 1.43 -2.73
CA SER A 100 -7.76 1.42 -4.18
C SER A 100 -7.45 2.78 -4.77
N VAL A 101 -7.00 2.76 -6.02
CA VAL A 101 -6.87 3.92 -6.87
C VAL A 101 -7.49 3.63 -8.24
N THR A 102 -8.08 4.64 -8.85
CA THR A 102 -8.55 4.61 -10.23
C THR A 102 -7.51 5.22 -11.17
N HIS A 103 -7.06 4.45 -12.15
CA HIS A 103 -6.18 4.93 -13.22
C HIS A 103 -6.73 4.56 -14.60
N LYS A 104 -6.92 5.57 -15.46
CA LYS A 104 -7.47 5.40 -16.83
C LYS A 104 -8.80 4.65 -16.86
N GLY A 105 -9.67 4.93 -15.89
CA GLY A 105 -10.98 4.29 -15.74
C GLY A 105 -10.94 2.85 -15.25
N LYS A 106 -9.78 2.35 -14.81
CA LYS A 106 -9.64 1.05 -14.15
C LYS A 106 -9.30 1.24 -12.69
N GLU A 107 -10.04 0.58 -11.85
CA GLU A 107 -9.75 0.52 -10.43
C GLU A 107 -8.66 -0.53 -10.16
N VAL A 108 -7.74 -0.20 -9.26
CA VAL A 108 -6.64 -1.05 -8.82
C VAL A 108 -6.62 -1.01 -7.30
N ILE A 109 -6.97 -2.13 -6.68
CA ILE A 109 -6.73 -2.36 -5.25
C ILE A 109 -5.24 -2.63 -5.08
N PHE A 110 -4.59 -1.87 -4.21
CA PHE A 110 -3.14 -1.96 -4.01
C PHE A 110 -2.73 -2.44 -2.63
N ALA A 111 -3.60 -2.28 -1.62
CA ALA A 111 -3.37 -2.79 -0.28
C ALA A 111 -4.67 -3.35 0.31
N GLU A 112 -4.57 -4.45 1.04
CA GLU A 112 -5.71 -5.22 1.53
C GLU A 112 -5.34 -5.87 2.86
N TYR A 113 -6.16 -5.69 3.89
CA TYR A 113 -5.87 -6.15 5.24
C TYR A 113 -7.09 -6.84 5.86
N ASP A 114 -6.84 -8.03 6.43
CA ASP A 114 -7.83 -8.72 7.25
C ASP A 114 -7.97 -8.02 8.60
N LEU A 115 -9.21 -7.77 9.01
CA LEU A 115 -9.53 -7.18 10.30
C LEU A 115 -9.75 -8.29 11.34
N PRO A 116 -9.09 -8.21 12.50
CA PRO A 116 -9.36 -9.15 13.57
C PRO A 116 -10.82 -8.99 14.05
N PRO A 117 -11.44 -10.06 14.61
CA PRO A 117 -12.84 -10.04 15.02
C PRO A 117 -13.19 -8.91 16.00
N GLN A 118 -12.22 -8.45 16.79
CA GLN A 118 -12.36 -7.39 17.80
C GLN A 118 -12.38 -5.96 17.20
N VAL A 119 -11.92 -5.82 15.96
CA VAL A 119 -11.83 -4.55 15.21
C VAL A 119 -12.90 -4.50 14.10
N SER A 120 -13.53 -5.64 13.81
CA SER A 120 -14.63 -5.80 12.85
C SER A 120 -15.82 -4.88 13.18
N LEU A 121 -16.44 -4.30 12.15
CA LEU A 121 -17.58 -3.38 12.25
C LEU A 121 -18.90 -4.01 12.76
N ARG A 122 -18.85 -5.20 13.36
CA ARG A 122 -20.01 -5.80 14.03
C ARG A 122 -19.82 -5.77 15.54
N GLY A 123 -20.56 -4.87 16.18
CA GLY A 123 -21.05 -5.15 17.52
C GLY A 123 -22.04 -6.30 17.41
N GLU A 124 -21.67 -7.49 17.87
CA GLU A 124 -22.61 -8.47 18.41
C GLU A 124 -21.82 -9.44 19.30
N ALA A 125 -22.18 -9.38 20.58
CA ALA A 125 -21.74 -10.22 21.67
C ALA A 125 -22.47 -11.58 21.66
#